data_AF-A0A353GR04-F1
#
_entry.id   AF-A0A353GR04-F1
#
_cell.length_a   1.000
_cell.length_b   1.000
_cell.length_c   1.000
_cell.angle_alpha   90.00
_cell.angle_beta   90.00
_cell.angle_gamma   90.00
#
_symmetry.space_group_name_H-M   'P 1'
#
loop_
_entity.id
_entity.type
_entity.pdbx_description
1 polymer ?
#
loop_
_entity_poly.entity_id
_entity_poly.type
_entity_poly.pdbx_seq_one_letter_code
_entity_poly.pdbx_strand_id
1 'polypeptide(L)'
;MITSQYKYGLKPDRQDPRDYIYKPAIAKVPKRVDLRPHFPAVYDQGQLGSCTANAGVGLREYLEIISAMGATAQCSLSQMEPKECLEYISNLRRVFDQKYVPLSRLFLYWHTRSIEGTVDEDSGASLDDCMKVMKNIGICPEVDFPYDIGKFKDPPSE
;
A
#
# COMPACT_ATOMS: atom_id res chain seq x y z
N MET A 1 16.88 -5.73 -28.52
CA MET A 1 17.09 -5.22 -27.14
C MET A 1 15.93 -5.72 -26.31
N ILE A 2 16.18 -6.45 -25.22
CA ILE A 2 15.11 -6.85 -24.29
C ILE A 2 14.81 -5.59 -23.47
N THR A 3 13.77 -4.84 -23.85
CA THR A 3 13.26 -3.77 -23.02
C THR A 3 12.67 -4.41 -21.77
N SER A 4 13.06 -3.94 -20.58
CA SER A 4 12.45 -4.37 -19.31
C SER A 4 10.92 -4.31 -19.43
N GLN A 5 10.24 -5.39 -19.03
CA GLN A 5 8.77 -5.42 -18.96
C GLN A 5 8.22 -4.47 -17.88
N TYR A 6 9.06 -3.86 -17.05
CA TYR A 6 8.62 -2.96 -15.98
C TYR A 6 9.41 -1.67 -15.97
N LYS A 7 8.71 -0.57 -15.66
CA LYS A 7 9.29 0.75 -15.45
C LYS A 7 9.21 1.14 -13.97
N TYR A 8 10.32 1.50 -13.37
CA TYR A 8 10.37 1.99 -12.00
C TYR A 8 10.49 3.51 -12.00
N GLY A 9 9.64 4.18 -11.21
CA GLY A 9 9.52 5.64 -11.16
C GLY A 9 9.74 6.22 -9.77
N LEU A 10 10.43 5.53 -8.87
CA LEU A 10 10.72 6.08 -7.54
C LEU A 10 11.60 7.33 -7.67
N LYS A 11 11.08 8.47 -7.22
CA LYS A 11 11.86 9.70 -7.06
C LYS A 11 12.40 9.79 -5.63
N PRO A 12 13.65 10.28 -5.43
CA PRO A 12 14.15 10.56 -4.09
C PRO A 12 13.26 11.59 -3.37
N ASP A 13 12.94 11.32 -2.11
CA ASP A 13 12.22 12.27 -1.27
C ASP A 13 13.08 13.51 -1.02
N ARG A 14 12.43 14.68 -0.90
CA ARG A 14 13.11 15.91 -0.47
C ARG A 14 13.23 15.88 1.05
N GLN A 15 14.37 16.33 1.59
CA GLN A 15 14.50 16.46 3.04
C GLN A 15 13.53 17.53 3.57
N ASP A 16 12.61 17.13 4.45
CA ASP A 16 11.70 18.04 5.13
C ASP A 16 11.97 17.99 6.65
N PRO A 17 12.35 19.11 7.30
CA PRO A 17 12.58 19.12 8.75
C PRO A 17 11.33 18.80 9.59
N ARG A 18 10.14 18.78 8.97
CA ARG A 18 8.87 18.41 9.61
C ARG A 18 8.62 16.90 9.58
N ASP A 19 9.48 16.12 8.93
CA ASP A 19 9.36 14.67 8.86
C ASP A 19 9.38 14.05 10.26
N TYR A 20 8.40 13.22 10.55
CA TYR A 20 8.32 12.51 11.81
C TYR A 20 9.38 11.41 11.85
N ILE A 21 10.38 11.58 12.72
CA ILE A 21 11.38 10.54 12.96
C ILE A 21 10.72 9.42 13.77
N TYR A 22 10.50 8.27 13.15
CA TYR A 22 10.01 7.07 13.83
C TYR A 22 11.01 6.62 14.91
N LYS A 23 10.55 6.60 16.17
CA LYS A 23 11.31 6.12 17.33
C LYS A 23 10.66 4.84 17.87
N PRO A 24 11.18 3.65 17.52
CA PRO A 24 10.60 2.41 18.02
C PRO A 24 10.82 2.29 19.53
N ALA A 25 9.88 1.63 20.21
CA ALA A 25 10.14 1.14 21.55
C ALA A 25 11.30 0.14 21.51
N ILE A 26 12.23 0.23 22.47
CA ILE A 26 13.31 -0.75 22.59
C ILE A 26 12.69 -2.05 23.11
N ALA A 27 12.56 -3.03 22.22
CA ALA A 27 11.96 -4.32 22.52
C ALA A 27 12.82 -5.46 21.95
N LYS A 28 12.71 -6.63 22.58
CA LYS A 28 13.31 -7.86 22.04
C LYS A 28 12.55 -8.26 20.79
N VAL A 29 13.18 -8.11 19.63
CA VAL A 29 12.60 -8.51 18.35
C VAL A 29 12.74 -10.02 18.12
N PRO A 30 11.74 -10.68 17.52
CA PRO A 30 11.86 -12.08 17.11
C PRO A 30 12.90 -12.24 16.00
N LYS A 31 13.46 -13.45 15.86
CA LYS A 31 14.45 -13.76 14.81
C LYS A 31 13.88 -13.72 13.39
N ARG A 32 12.56 -13.85 13.25
CA ARG A 32 11.83 -13.87 11.98
C ARG A 32 10.40 -13.42 12.23
N VAL A 33 9.87 -12.60 11.32
CA VAL A 33 8.46 -12.22 11.25
C VAL A 33 8.01 -12.44 9.81
N ASP A 34 6.82 -12.99 9.63
CA ASP A 34 6.16 -13.08 8.33
C ASP A 34 4.85 -12.32 8.36
N LEU A 35 4.80 -11.19 7.65
CA LEU A 35 3.63 -10.32 7.54
C LEU A 35 2.79 -10.61 6.30
N ARG A 36 3.28 -11.45 5.37
CA ARG A 36 2.62 -11.73 4.09
C ARG A 36 1.15 -12.18 4.22
N PRO A 37 0.75 -12.95 5.25
CA PRO A 37 -0.65 -13.34 5.43
C PRO A 37 -1.62 -12.16 5.62
N HIS A 38 -1.12 -10.96 5.91
CA HIS A 38 -1.93 -9.77 6.18
C HIS A 38 -1.85 -8.72 5.07
N PHE A 39 -1.11 -9.00 4.00
CA PHE A 39 -1.03 -8.11 2.83
C PHE A 39 -2.11 -8.48 1.80
N PRO A 40 -2.55 -7.51 0.97
CA PRO A 40 -3.36 -7.81 -0.19
C PRO A 40 -2.59 -8.66 -1.21
N ALA A 41 -3.30 -9.12 -2.25
CA ALA A 41 -2.67 -9.81 -3.37
C ALA A 41 -1.61 -8.92 -4.03
N VAL A 42 -0.55 -9.54 -4.56
CA VAL A 42 0.51 -8.82 -5.28
C VAL A 42 -0.08 -8.19 -6.53
N TYR A 43 0.04 -6.86 -6.65
CA TYR A 43 -0.41 -6.12 -7.82
C TYR A 43 0.53 -6.26 -9.01
N ASP A 44 0.00 -6.06 -10.21
CA ASP A 44 0.79 -5.80 -11.41
C ASP A 44 0.74 -4.31 -11.74
N GLN A 45 1.90 -3.64 -11.72
CA GLN A 45 1.99 -2.23 -12.10
C GLN A 45 2.00 -2.00 -13.62
N GLY A 46 2.28 -3.04 -14.41
CA GLY A 46 2.47 -2.97 -15.86
C GLY A 46 3.67 -2.10 -16.27
N GLN A 47 3.51 -1.38 -17.39
CA GLN A 47 4.55 -0.50 -17.94
C GLN A 47 4.59 0.90 -17.30
N LEU A 48 3.70 1.19 -16.35
CA LEU A 48 3.60 2.51 -15.72
C LEU A 48 4.62 2.66 -14.59
N GLY A 49 5.25 3.82 -14.46
CA GLY A 49 6.20 4.17 -13.40
C GLY A 49 5.56 4.41 -12.02
N SER A 50 4.52 3.66 -11.66
CA SER A 50 3.64 3.88 -10.50
C SER A 50 3.98 3.02 -9.27
N CYS A 51 5.23 2.57 -9.16
CA CYS A 51 5.66 1.66 -8.08
C CYS A 51 5.41 2.22 -6.66
N THR A 52 5.56 3.53 -6.46
CA THR A 52 5.28 4.19 -5.18
C THR A 52 3.80 4.16 -4.82
N ALA A 53 2.91 4.34 -5.80
CA ALA A 53 1.48 4.24 -5.58
C ALA A 53 1.03 2.79 -5.30
N ASN A 54 1.60 1.81 -6.00
CA ASN A 54 1.36 0.39 -5.72
C ASN A 54 1.82 0.01 -4.29
N ALA A 55 3.03 0.44 -3.90
CA ALA A 55 3.54 0.21 -2.54
C ALA A 55 2.68 0.90 -1.47
N GLY A 56 2.27 2.15 -1.73
CA GLY A 56 1.46 2.94 -0.83
C GLY A 56 0.06 2.37 -0.61
N VAL A 57 -0.64 2.01 -1.69
CA VAL A 57 -1.95 1.33 -1.60
C VAL A 57 -1.81 -0.01 -0.89
N GLY A 58 -0.79 -0.81 -1.22
CA GLY A 58 -0.57 -2.10 -0.58
C GLY A 58 -0.34 -1.99 0.94
N LEU A 59 0.39 -0.97 1.38
CA LEU A 59 0.55 -0.66 2.80
C LEU A 59 -0.78 -0.22 3.44
N ARG A 60 -1.54 0.63 2.77
CA ARG A 60 -2.83 1.10 3.30
C ARG A 60 -3.84 -0.05 3.45
N GLU A 61 -3.94 -0.92 2.46
CA GLU A 61 -4.79 -2.11 2.51
C GLU A 61 -4.31 -3.10 3.58
N TYR A 62 -2.99 -3.31 3.73
CA TYR A 62 -2.45 -4.08 4.85
C TYR A 62 -2.92 -3.54 6.20
N LEU A 63 -2.86 -2.21 6.41
CA LEU A 63 -3.33 -1.56 7.64
C LEU A 63 -4.82 -1.78 7.89
N GLU A 64 -5.65 -1.76 6.83
CA GLU A 64 -7.09 -2.03 6.92
C GLU A 64 -7.37 -3.50 7.27
N ILE A 65 -6.63 -4.42 6.64
CA ILE A 65 -6.72 -5.86 6.94
C ILE A 65 -6.38 -6.11 8.41
N ILE A 66 -5.22 -5.64 8.89
CA ILE A 66 -4.83 -5.88 10.30
C ILE A 66 -5.75 -5.16 11.30
N SER A 67 -6.33 -4.02 10.92
CA SER A 67 -7.27 -3.30 11.78
C SER A 67 -8.60 -4.07 11.90
N ALA A 68 -9.09 -4.65 10.79
CA ALA A 68 -10.27 -5.50 10.78
C ALA A 68 -10.06 -6.82 11.55
N MET A 69 -8.83 -7.32 11.63
CA MET A 69 -8.47 -8.51 12.42
C MET A 69 -8.54 -8.30 13.94
N GLY A 70 -8.62 -7.05 14.42
CA GLY A 70 -8.49 -6.75 15.85
C GLY A 70 -7.08 -6.98 16.39
N ALA A 71 -6.81 -6.55 17.62
CA ALA A 71 -5.50 -6.51 18.29
C ALA A 71 -4.80 -7.88 18.50
N THR A 72 -5.23 -8.95 17.85
CA THR A 72 -4.69 -10.31 17.97
C THR A 72 -3.50 -10.59 17.03
N ALA A 73 -3.14 -9.69 16.12
CA ALA A 73 -2.10 -9.93 15.10
C ALA A 73 -0.65 -9.89 15.64
N GLN A 74 -0.43 -9.59 16.92
CA GLN A 74 0.92 -9.47 17.50
C GLN A 74 1.43 -10.75 18.18
N CYS A 75 0.72 -11.88 18.06
CA CYS A 75 1.22 -13.16 18.56
C CYS A 75 1.99 -13.89 17.46
N SER A 76 3.28 -14.16 17.70
CA SER A 76 4.09 -14.95 16.78
C SER A 76 3.45 -16.33 16.59
N LEU A 77 3.16 -16.70 15.35
CA LEU A 77 2.63 -18.02 14.95
C LEU A 77 3.41 -19.22 15.53
N SER A 78 4.66 -18.99 15.96
CA SER A 78 5.53 -19.98 16.59
C SER A 78 5.25 -20.26 18.08
N GLN A 79 4.33 -19.55 18.72
CA GLN A 79 4.07 -19.68 20.18
C GLN A 79 2.61 -20.00 20.53
N MET A 80 1.74 -20.23 19.53
CA MET A 80 0.31 -20.45 19.76
C MET A 80 0.00 -21.94 20.02
N GLU A 81 -0.84 -22.20 21.02
CA GLU A 81 -1.37 -23.54 21.28
C GLU A 81 -2.32 -23.97 20.12
N PRO A 82 -2.48 -25.29 19.83
CA PRO A 82 -3.26 -25.76 18.67
C PRO A 82 -4.69 -25.21 18.58
N LYS A 83 -5.34 -24.96 19.72
CA LYS A 83 -6.68 -24.35 19.81
C LYS A 83 -6.70 -22.87 19.39
N GLU A 84 -5.63 -22.13 19.70
CA GLU A 84 -5.48 -20.72 19.34
C GLU A 84 -5.14 -20.57 17.85
N CYS A 85 -4.42 -21.54 17.27
CA CYS A 85 -4.21 -21.63 15.83
C CYS A 85 -5.53 -21.83 15.06
N LEU A 86 -6.43 -22.67 15.57
CA LEU A 86 -7.75 -22.89 14.95
C LEU A 86 -8.63 -21.64 15.03
N GLU A 87 -8.63 -20.95 16.18
CA GLU A 87 -9.33 -19.68 16.34
C GLU A 87 -8.74 -18.60 15.42
N TYR A 88 -7.41 -18.50 15.34
CA TYR A 88 -6.69 -17.61 14.42
C TYR A 88 -7.01 -17.90 12.95
N ILE A 89 -7.00 -19.17 12.52
CA ILE A 89 -7.38 -19.58 11.16
C ILE A 89 -8.85 -19.26 10.87
N SER A 90 -9.74 -19.43 11.85
CA SER A 90 -11.16 -19.11 11.72
C SER A 90 -11.40 -17.59 11.61
N ASN A 91 -10.66 -16.79 12.38
CA ASN A 91 -10.68 -15.34 12.32
C ASN A 91 -10.04 -14.82 11.02
N LEU A 92 -8.96 -15.44 10.55
CA LEU A 92 -8.37 -15.16 9.24
C LEU A 92 -9.41 -15.40 8.14
N ARG A 93 -10.08 -16.56 8.13
CA ARG A 93 -11.16 -16.83 7.17
C ARG A 93 -12.27 -15.79 7.24
N ARG A 94 -12.70 -15.42 8.45
CA ARG A 94 -13.73 -14.40 8.66
C ARG A 94 -13.31 -13.02 8.15
N VAL A 95 -12.03 -12.67 8.28
CA VAL A 95 -11.45 -11.42 7.77
C VAL A 95 -11.25 -11.46 6.27
N PHE A 96 -10.82 -12.58 5.70
CA PHE A 96 -10.78 -12.76 4.24
C PHE A 96 -12.18 -12.75 3.62
N ASP A 97 -13.21 -13.21 4.36
CA ASP A 97 -14.62 -13.03 4.00
C ASP A 97 -15.11 -11.59 4.24
N GLN A 98 -14.50 -10.85 5.18
CA GLN A 98 -14.72 -9.43 5.40
C GLN A 98 -13.91 -8.63 4.38
N LYS A 99 -14.42 -8.59 3.14
CA LYS A 99 -13.80 -7.88 2.00
C LYS A 99 -13.28 -6.49 2.43
N TYR A 100 -11.96 -6.34 2.51
CA TYR A 100 -11.35 -5.01 2.44
C TYR A 100 -11.73 -4.41 1.08
N VAL A 101 -11.78 -3.08 1.00
CA VAL A 101 -12.10 -2.40 -0.26
C VAL A 101 -10.77 -2.16 -0.99
N PRO A 102 -10.55 -2.75 -2.17
CA PRO A 102 -9.36 -2.44 -2.95
C PRO A 102 -9.33 -0.95 -3.28
N LEU A 103 -8.18 -0.30 -3.09
CA LEU A 103 -8.02 1.14 -3.27
C LEU A 103 -7.35 1.44 -4.62
N SER A 104 -7.71 2.57 -5.23
CA SER A 104 -7.22 2.93 -6.55
C SER A 104 -5.75 3.35 -6.51
N ARG A 105 -4.90 2.51 -7.10
CA ARG A 105 -3.48 2.81 -7.31
C ARG A 105 -3.28 3.94 -8.31
N LEU A 106 -4.16 4.05 -9.30
CA LEU A 106 -4.07 5.10 -10.33
C LEU A 106 -4.51 6.46 -9.78
N PHE A 107 -5.49 6.49 -8.88
CA PHE A 107 -5.93 7.71 -8.18
C PHE A 107 -4.78 8.30 -7.35
N LEU A 108 -4.15 7.45 -6.51
CA LEU A 108 -3.00 7.87 -5.73
C LEU A 108 -1.88 8.36 -6.64
N TYR A 109 -1.58 7.63 -7.72
CA TYR A 109 -0.52 8.01 -8.65
C TYR A 109 -0.79 9.34 -9.38
N TRP A 110 -2.04 9.58 -9.77
CA TRP A 110 -2.45 10.83 -10.41
C TRP A 110 -2.33 12.01 -9.45
N HIS A 111 -2.89 11.90 -8.23
CA HIS A 111 -2.83 12.97 -7.24
C HIS A 111 -1.39 13.27 -6.80
N THR A 112 -0.54 12.27 -6.67
CA THR A 112 0.88 12.50 -6.34
C THR A 112 1.56 13.30 -7.45
N ARG A 113 1.36 12.94 -8.72
CA ARG A 113 1.92 13.71 -9.85
C ARG A 113 1.26 15.08 -10.01
N SER A 114 0.02 15.27 -9.55
CA SER A 114 -0.62 16.57 -9.48
C SER A 114 0.08 17.50 -8.48
N ILE A 115 0.51 16.98 -7.33
CA ILE A 115 1.33 17.74 -6.36
C ILE A 115 2.72 18.03 -6.96
N GLU A 116 3.30 17.08 -7.67
CA GLU A 116 4.63 17.21 -8.28
C GLU A 116 4.65 18.01 -9.60
N GLY A 117 3.47 18.36 -10.16
CA GLY A 117 3.35 19.12 -11.41
C GLY A 117 3.73 18.33 -12.67
N THR A 118 3.49 17.01 -12.69
CA THR A 118 3.95 16.11 -13.77
C THR A 118 2.87 15.16 -14.28
N VAL A 119 1.59 15.55 -14.21
CA VAL A 119 0.45 14.69 -14.63
C VAL A 119 0.48 14.28 -16.10
N ASP A 120 1.08 15.11 -16.96
CA ASP A 120 1.19 14.87 -18.41
C ASP A 120 2.26 13.84 -18.79
N GLU A 121 3.08 13.41 -17.83
CA GLU A 121 4.21 12.52 -18.05
C GLU A 121 4.20 11.36 -17.05
N ASP A 122 4.65 10.19 -17.49
CA ASP A 122 4.92 9.06 -16.60
C ASP A 122 6.29 9.28 -15.95
N SER A 123 6.35 10.29 -15.09
CA SER A 123 7.56 10.81 -14.46
C SER A 123 7.95 9.99 -13.22
N GLY A 124 7.08 9.11 -12.75
CA GLY A 124 7.20 8.50 -11.43
C GLY A 124 6.71 9.42 -10.31
N ALA A 125 7.02 9.06 -9.07
CA ALA A 125 6.60 9.82 -7.89
C ALA A 125 7.50 9.52 -6.68
N SER A 126 7.55 10.45 -5.73
CA SER A 126 8.16 10.29 -4.42
C SER A 126 7.22 9.55 -3.44
N LEU A 127 7.77 8.94 -2.39
CA LEU A 127 6.94 8.32 -1.35
C LEU A 127 6.37 9.39 -0.41
N ASP A 128 7.13 10.45 -0.14
CA ASP A 128 6.67 11.57 0.69
C ASP A 128 5.41 12.24 0.11
N ASP A 129 5.38 12.56 -1.18
CA ASP A 129 4.18 13.16 -1.78
C ASP A 129 3.01 12.16 -1.86
N CYS A 130 3.27 10.85 -2.05
CA CYS A 130 2.23 9.82 -1.87
C CYS A 130 1.62 9.87 -0.47
N MET A 131 2.44 9.99 0.59
CA MET A 131 1.95 10.08 1.96
C MET A 131 1.15 11.36 2.21
N LYS A 132 1.52 12.49 1.58
CA LYS A 132 0.74 13.73 1.63
C LYS A 132 -0.63 13.60 0.97
N VAL A 133 -0.72 12.91 -0.17
CA VAL A 133 -2.01 12.59 -0.80
C VAL A 133 -2.87 11.75 0.14
N MET A 134 -2.33 10.65 0.67
CA MET A 134 -3.09 9.78 1.58
C MET A 134 -3.58 10.52 2.83
N LYS A 135 -2.76 11.41 3.38
CA LYS A 135 -3.09 12.18 4.59
C LYS A 135 -4.16 13.24 4.34
N ASN A 136 -4.08 13.97 3.23
CA ASN A 136 -4.89 15.17 3.01
C ASN A 136 -6.09 14.94 2.09
N ILE A 137 -6.02 13.93 1.22
CA ILE A 137 -7.05 13.62 0.21
C ILE A 137 -7.66 12.24 0.48
N GLY A 138 -6.82 11.26 0.83
CA GLY A 138 -7.23 9.85 0.92
C GLY A 138 -7.04 9.12 -0.40
N ILE A 139 -7.68 7.96 -0.55
CA ILE A 139 -7.67 7.15 -1.78
C ILE A 139 -9.07 6.59 -1.97
N CYS A 140 -9.64 6.71 -3.17
CA CYS A 140 -10.93 6.12 -3.50
C CYS A 140 -10.81 4.60 -3.75
N PRO A 141 -11.92 3.86 -3.72
CA PRO A 141 -11.98 2.48 -4.20
C PRO A 141 -11.46 2.32 -5.65
N GLU A 142 -10.76 1.22 -5.93
CA GLU A 142 -10.28 0.85 -7.26
C GLU A 142 -11.44 0.72 -8.28
N VAL A 143 -12.65 0.41 -7.81
CA VAL A 143 -13.84 0.34 -8.67
C VAL A 143 -14.28 1.71 -9.20
N ASP A 144 -14.01 2.79 -8.45
CA ASP A 144 -14.39 4.16 -8.83
C ASP A 144 -13.35 4.78 -9.77
N PHE A 145 -12.09 4.36 -9.65
CA PHE A 145 -11.02 4.78 -10.55
C PHE A 145 -10.10 3.60 -10.92
N PRO A 146 -10.49 2.78 -11.91
CA PRO A 146 -9.80 1.54 -12.23
C PRO A 146 -8.35 1.73 -12.69
N TYR A 147 -7.51 0.74 -12.38
CA TYR A 147 -6.11 0.68 -12.81
C TYR A 147 -5.96 0.42 -14.32
N ASP A 148 -6.29 1.41 -15.14
CA ASP A 148 -6.03 1.46 -16.57
C ASP A 148 -4.80 2.32 -16.83
N ILE A 149 -3.66 1.66 -17.07
CA ILE A 149 -2.38 2.36 -17.30
C ILE A 149 -2.40 3.28 -18.53
N GLY A 150 -3.33 3.08 -19.48
CA GLY A 150 -3.51 3.96 -20.64
C GLY A 150 -4.15 5.30 -20.28
N LYS A 151 -4.83 5.37 -19.14
CA LYS A 151 -5.56 6.55 -18.65
C LYS A 151 -4.86 7.28 -17.52
N PHE A 152 -3.56 7.02 -17.33
CA PHE A 152 -2.81 7.61 -16.23
C PHE A 152 -2.77 9.15 -16.26
N LYS A 153 -3.06 9.80 -17.39
CA LYS A 153 -3.16 11.26 -17.49
C LYS A 153 -4.55 11.80 -17.17
N ASP A 154 -5.57 10.96 -17.26
CA ASP A 154 -6.96 11.37 -17.08
C ASP A 154 -7.19 11.71 -15.60
N PRO A 155 -7.75 12.88 -15.28
CA PRO A 155 -8.06 13.25 -13.90
C PRO A 155 -9.18 12.38 -13.34
N PRO A 156 -9.19 12.07 -12.02
CA PRO A 156 -10.36 11.57 -11.34
C PRO A 156 -11.55 12.52 -11.51
N SER A 157 -12.76 11.97 -11.70
CA SER A 157 -13.99 12.77 -11.68
C SER A 157 -14.28 13.28 -10.27
N GLU A 158 -14.77 14.52 -10.16
CA GLU A 158 -15.25 15.12 -8.89
C GLU A 158 -16.46 14.39 -8.30
#